data_AF-J9DM37-F1
#
_entry.id   AF-J9DM37-F1
#
_cell.length_a   1.000
_cell.length_b   1.000
_cell.length_c   1.000
_cell.angle_alpha   90.00
_cell.angle_beta   90.00
_cell.angle_gamma   90.00
#
_symmetry.space_group_name_H-M   'P 1'
#
loop_
_entity.id
_entity.type
_entity.pdbx_description
1 polymer ?
#
loop_
_entity_poly.entity_id
_entity_poly.type
_entity_poly.pdbx_seq_one_letter_code
_entity_poly.pdbx_strand_id
1 'polypeptide(L)'
;MLEHLKHNEDNFVLSKSYKKGMNVEPILYINEKLLEPLCKEHSNSSEMNGFTQLANIASLPSVTKVVGLPDLHCGYGFPIGSVAAFDLSQDECVVSPFGVGFDINCGVRCVATSLDINTLMKRQNELADILFQEIPVGMYHESNIKQSTKSDDKTSSINDCKFGTSNDNKEIQSSDSSNVNKYSNINTTSTCSIININKVDDASVKNVATEKNSKNDGSQNLRLSSEEIYERNGLKTFFPGKTLNLEVLNQILEHGLDYLVNMKIIPENEKFLVESSGKMESNSRLINQKAKARGIQQLGSLGTGNHYLEIQKVSKIYDNEKAKIMGIYKEGQIVFSIHTGSRGLGHVTCQEYLKKIDEECIAKSTLDKKLMLKNGKKNLEEDLENINFANRATNSYKKIHDKILQFQEKKILDNQVGFTSVHTQNGTNYYTSMCAASNFAFANRALIDQITRKNIQALFPQTECKLIYDVCHNIAKKEKHVVDNHKIDLLVHRKGASRSFPPFHAEIPDVYQNIGQPVIIGGSMGTCSYILTGCDKSMEKSLGSACHGAGRVFSRAISKKMFNLDDILADMHSKDIVVRSLSGLGLIEEAPNSYKDVNIVVDVCENADIARKVCQLEPVIVIKG
;
A
#
# COMPACT_ATOMS: atom_id res chain seq x y z
N MET A 1 -9.70 -22.36 -17.97
CA MET A 1 -9.98 -21.24 -17.01
C MET A 1 -11.36 -20.64 -17.21
N LEU A 2 -11.64 -19.99 -18.35
CA LEU A 2 -12.96 -19.38 -18.61
C LEU A 2 -14.11 -20.38 -18.51
N GLU A 3 -13.89 -21.65 -18.85
CA GLU A 3 -14.87 -22.75 -18.70
C GLU A 3 -15.35 -22.99 -17.26
N HIS A 4 -14.59 -22.53 -16.25
CA HIS A 4 -14.92 -22.69 -14.84
C HIS A 4 -15.61 -21.46 -14.26
N LEU A 5 -15.79 -20.40 -15.05
CA LEU A 5 -16.51 -19.19 -14.64
C LEU A 5 -17.97 -19.28 -15.06
N LYS A 6 -18.88 -19.16 -14.09
CA LYS A 6 -20.31 -18.98 -14.34
C LYS A 6 -20.60 -17.48 -14.33
N HIS A 7 -21.22 -16.98 -15.39
CA HIS A 7 -21.64 -15.58 -15.48
C HIS A 7 -23.05 -15.42 -14.92
N ASN A 8 -23.20 -14.53 -13.94
CA ASN A 8 -24.46 -14.06 -13.41
C ASN A 8 -24.72 -12.63 -13.90
N GLU A 9 -25.85 -12.03 -13.52
CA GLU A 9 -26.24 -10.68 -13.99
C GLU A 9 -25.19 -9.59 -13.68
N ASP A 10 -24.59 -9.62 -12.50
CA ASP A 10 -23.69 -8.57 -12.00
C ASP A 10 -22.33 -9.10 -11.49
N ASN A 11 -22.06 -10.39 -11.63
CA ASN A 11 -20.85 -11.03 -11.13
C ASN A 11 -20.48 -12.32 -11.89
N PHE A 12 -19.27 -12.80 -11.64
CA PHE A 12 -18.81 -14.14 -12.05
C PHE A 12 -18.59 -15.02 -10.82
N VAL A 13 -18.89 -16.31 -10.94
CA VAL A 13 -18.63 -17.31 -9.89
C VAL A 13 -17.58 -18.29 -10.38
N LEU A 14 -16.48 -18.42 -9.64
CA LEU A 14 -15.43 -19.41 -9.91
C LEU A 14 -15.85 -20.77 -9.34
N SER A 15 -16.19 -21.70 -10.22
CA SER A 15 -16.72 -23.00 -9.84
C SER A 15 -15.70 -23.83 -9.04
N LYS A 16 -16.18 -24.64 -8.09
CA LYS A 16 -15.35 -25.66 -7.40
C LYS A 16 -14.67 -26.65 -8.34
N SER A 17 -15.13 -26.76 -9.59
CA SER A 17 -14.46 -27.55 -10.63
C SER A 17 -13.08 -27.00 -11.03
N TYR A 18 -12.80 -25.72 -10.77
CA TYR A 18 -11.51 -25.08 -11.08
C TYR A 18 -10.34 -25.73 -10.32
N LYS A 19 -10.56 -26.07 -9.04
CA LYS A 19 -9.54 -26.66 -8.19
C LYS A 19 -10.17 -27.55 -7.11
N LYS A 20 -9.69 -28.80 -7.03
CA LYS A 20 -10.11 -29.73 -5.98
C LYS A 20 -9.73 -29.20 -4.60
N GLY A 21 -10.66 -29.29 -3.64
CA GLY A 21 -10.45 -28.87 -2.25
C GLY A 21 -10.99 -27.47 -1.91
N MET A 22 -11.62 -26.77 -2.86
CA MET A 22 -12.34 -25.53 -2.57
C MET A 22 -13.57 -25.80 -1.67
N ASN A 23 -13.59 -25.15 -0.51
CA ASN A 23 -14.69 -25.18 0.47
C ASN A 23 -15.86 -24.30 0.02
N VAL A 24 -15.59 -23.20 -0.69
CA VAL A 24 -16.58 -22.24 -1.21
C VAL A 24 -16.30 -21.88 -2.67
N GLU A 25 -17.27 -21.32 -3.39
CA GLU A 25 -17.07 -20.75 -4.73
C GLU A 25 -16.78 -19.24 -4.61
N PRO A 26 -15.61 -18.74 -5.06
CA PRO A 26 -15.34 -17.30 -5.09
C PRO A 26 -16.32 -16.55 -5.99
N ILE A 27 -16.76 -15.38 -5.53
CA ILE A 27 -17.61 -14.45 -6.29
C ILE A 27 -16.73 -13.28 -6.75
N LEU A 28 -16.74 -12.96 -8.03
CA LEU A 28 -15.94 -11.92 -8.64
C LEU A 28 -16.86 -10.83 -9.21
N TYR A 29 -16.78 -9.62 -8.66
CA TYR A 29 -17.44 -8.44 -9.22
C TYR A 29 -16.52 -7.79 -10.25
N ILE A 30 -16.57 -8.29 -11.48
CA ILE A 30 -15.83 -7.79 -12.64
C ILE A 30 -16.76 -7.83 -13.86
N ASN A 31 -16.48 -7.01 -14.87
CA ASN A 31 -17.10 -7.13 -16.18
C ASN A 31 -16.11 -7.73 -17.21
N GLU A 32 -16.56 -7.94 -18.44
CA GLU A 32 -15.72 -8.50 -19.51
C GLU A 32 -14.43 -7.70 -19.77
N LYS A 33 -14.48 -6.36 -19.65
CA LYS A 33 -13.31 -5.49 -19.85
C LYS A 33 -12.24 -5.69 -18.77
N LEU A 34 -12.65 -6.00 -17.54
CA LEU A 34 -11.73 -6.29 -16.42
C LEU A 34 -11.31 -7.76 -16.36
N LEU A 35 -12.07 -8.65 -17.00
CA LEU A 35 -11.75 -10.07 -17.10
C LEU A 35 -10.52 -10.32 -17.96
N GLU A 36 -10.37 -9.62 -19.09
CA GLU A 36 -9.26 -9.82 -20.02
C GLU A 36 -7.87 -9.57 -19.39
N PRO A 37 -7.61 -8.44 -18.70
CA PRO A 37 -6.35 -8.23 -17.99
C PRO A 37 -6.06 -9.33 -16.96
N LEU A 38 -7.08 -9.77 -16.22
CA LEU A 38 -6.96 -10.82 -15.21
C LEU A 38 -6.63 -12.18 -15.83
N CYS A 39 -7.16 -12.47 -17.02
CA CYS A 39 -6.82 -13.68 -17.79
C CYS A 39 -5.40 -13.63 -18.36
N LYS A 40 -4.92 -12.42 -18.67
CA LYS A 40 -3.57 -12.17 -19.18
C LYS A 40 -2.52 -12.05 -18.08
N GLU A 41 -2.91 -12.13 -16.81
CA GLU A 41 -1.97 -12.22 -15.71
C GLU A 41 -1.08 -13.45 -15.91
N HIS A 42 0.15 -13.18 -16.36
CA HIS A 42 1.28 -14.09 -16.42
C HIS A 42 1.13 -15.28 -17.38
N SER A 43 1.19 -15.01 -18.69
CA SER A 43 1.55 -16.03 -19.69
C SER A 43 3.01 -16.51 -19.59
N ASN A 44 3.87 -15.92 -18.72
CA ASN A 44 5.33 -16.07 -18.76
C ASN A 44 6.08 -16.01 -17.39
N SER A 45 5.45 -16.31 -16.23
CA SER A 45 6.18 -16.36 -14.94
C SER A 45 5.75 -17.54 -14.04
N SER A 46 6.57 -17.84 -13.03
CA SER A 46 6.34 -18.85 -11.99
C SER A 46 5.35 -18.41 -10.88
N GLU A 47 4.63 -17.30 -11.07
CA GLU A 47 3.68 -16.74 -10.10
C GLU A 47 2.23 -17.13 -10.41
N MET A 48 1.39 -17.25 -9.37
CA MET A 48 -0.03 -17.63 -9.51
C MET A 48 -0.87 -16.42 -9.94
N ASN A 49 -1.75 -16.58 -10.92
CA ASN A 49 -2.74 -15.55 -11.29
C ASN A 49 -3.80 -15.34 -10.20
N GLY A 50 -4.53 -14.22 -10.26
CA GLY A 50 -5.55 -13.86 -9.28
C GLY A 50 -6.63 -14.93 -9.07
N PHE A 51 -7.06 -15.63 -10.13
CA PHE A 51 -8.03 -16.73 -10.01
C PHE A 51 -7.51 -17.88 -9.16
N THR A 52 -6.26 -18.28 -9.38
CA THR A 52 -5.68 -19.40 -8.64
C THR A 52 -5.39 -19.01 -7.20
N GLN A 53 -5.07 -17.73 -6.93
CA GLN A 53 -4.98 -17.21 -5.57
C GLN A 53 -6.34 -17.20 -4.86
N LEU A 54 -7.42 -16.76 -5.52
CA LEU A 54 -8.78 -16.87 -4.97
C LEU A 54 -9.17 -18.34 -4.70
N ALA A 55 -8.84 -19.27 -5.60
CA ALA A 55 -9.09 -20.70 -5.39
C ALA A 55 -8.28 -21.28 -4.22
N ASN A 56 -7.06 -20.80 -4.00
CA ASN A 56 -6.25 -21.17 -2.83
C ASN A 56 -6.93 -20.72 -1.53
N ILE A 57 -7.37 -19.45 -1.48
CA ILE A 57 -8.10 -18.91 -0.33
C ILE A 57 -9.37 -19.71 -0.08
N ALA A 58 -10.13 -20.01 -1.13
CA ALA A 58 -11.34 -20.81 -1.03
C ALA A 58 -11.09 -22.25 -0.55
N SER A 59 -9.85 -22.74 -0.55
CA SER A 59 -9.47 -24.06 -0.03
C SER A 59 -9.04 -24.01 1.45
N LEU A 60 -8.93 -22.83 2.06
CA LEU A 60 -8.50 -22.67 3.45
C LEU A 60 -9.58 -23.16 4.42
N PRO A 61 -9.19 -23.66 5.61
CA PRO A 61 -10.16 -24.10 6.60
C PRO A 61 -10.99 -22.92 7.10
N SER A 62 -12.19 -23.19 7.61
CA SER A 62 -13.14 -22.19 8.16
C SER A 62 -13.60 -21.07 7.22
N VAL A 63 -13.17 -21.05 5.95
CA VAL A 63 -13.57 -20.02 4.99
C VAL A 63 -15.07 -20.11 4.70
N THR A 64 -15.77 -18.99 4.86
CA THR A 64 -17.22 -18.90 4.64
C THR A 64 -17.56 -18.19 3.34
N LYS A 65 -16.74 -17.22 2.93
CA LYS A 65 -16.95 -16.44 1.71
C LYS A 65 -15.65 -15.86 1.18
N VAL A 66 -15.49 -15.87 -0.15
CA VAL A 66 -14.36 -15.28 -0.86
C VAL A 66 -14.89 -14.39 -1.98
N VAL A 67 -14.41 -13.15 -2.03
CA VAL A 67 -14.83 -12.14 -2.99
C VAL A 67 -13.61 -11.55 -3.70
N GLY A 68 -13.68 -11.47 -5.03
CA GLY A 68 -12.79 -10.65 -5.85
C GLY A 68 -13.50 -9.37 -6.28
N LEU A 69 -12.89 -8.23 -6.02
CA LEU A 69 -13.42 -6.90 -6.36
C LEU A 69 -12.91 -6.45 -7.75
N PRO A 70 -13.46 -5.37 -8.33
CA PRO A 70 -13.15 -5.02 -9.72
C PRO A 70 -11.66 -4.70 -9.99
N ASP A 71 -10.96 -4.25 -8.95
CA ASP A 71 -9.52 -3.95 -8.96
C ASP A 71 -8.63 -5.17 -8.70
N LEU A 72 -9.20 -6.39 -8.65
CA LEU A 72 -8.49 -7.65 -8.39
C LEU A 72 -7.26 -7.83 -9.30
N HIS A 73 -6.11 -8.11 -8.70
CA HIS A 73 -4.91 -8.50 -9.43
C HIS A 73 -3.97 -9.36 -8.56
N CYS A 74 -3.02 -10.04 -9.21
CA CYS A 74 -2.08 -10.93 -8.54
C CYS A 74 -1.33 -10.22 -7.40
N GLY A 75 -1.23 -10.90 -6.25
CA GLY A 75 -0.50 -10.42 -5.07
C GLY A 75 0.42 -11.48 -4.48
N TYR A 76 0.86 -11.28 -3.25
CA TYR A 76 1.58 -12.32 -2.49
C TYR A 76 0.58 -13.19 -1.72
N GLY A 77 0.38 -14.43 -2.14
CA GLY A 77 -0.51 -15.41 -1.51
C GLY A 77 -1.99 -15.14 -1.73
N PHE A 78 -2.46 -14.00 -1.24
CA PHE A 78 -3.76 -13.44 -1.54
C PHE A 78 -3.63 -12.42 -2.69
N PRO A 79 -4.59 -12.37 -3.62
CA PRO A 79 -4.62 -11.32 -4.62
C PRO A 79 -4.98 -9.99 -3.97
N ILE A 80 -4.48 -8.88 -4.51
CA ILE A 80 -4.92 -7.54 -4.14
C ILE A 80 -6.30 -7.32 -4.77
N GLY A 81 -7.22 -6.61 -4.11
CA GLY A 81 -8.63 -6.53 -4.52
C GLY A 81 -9.44 -7.73 -4.05
N SER A 82 -9.06 -8.37 -2.94
CA SER A 82 -9.77 -9.54 -2.41
C SER A 82 -10.26 -9.36 -0.99
N VAL A 83 -11.36 -10.06 -0.71
CA VAL A 83 -11.97 -10.18 0.62
C VAL A 83 -12.19 -11.65 0.93
N ALA A 84 -11.80 -12.08 2.11
CA ALA A 84 -12.03 -13.44 2.58
C ALA A 84 -12.52 -13.41 4.02
N ALA A 85 -13.58 -14.17 4.32
CA ALA A 85 -14.10 -14.28 5.66
C ALA A 85 -13.95 -15.70 6.21
N PHE A 86 -13.54 -15.78 7.47
CA PHE A 86 -13.32 -17.02 8.20
C PHE A 86 -14.17 -17.04 9.47
N ASP A 87 -14.81 -18.16 9.77
CA ASP A 87 -15.68 -18.32 10.94
C ASP A 87 -14.88 -18.29 12.25
N LEU A 88 -15.07 -17.24 13.06
CA LEU A 88 -14.36 -17.04 14.33
C LEU A 88 -14.70 -18.12 15.37
N SER A 89 -15.84 -18.80 15.24
CA SER A 89 -16.25 -19.85 16.18
C SER A 89 -15.47 -21.16 15.97
N GLN A 90 -14.82 -21.33 14.82
CA GLN A 90 -14.05 -22.53 14.50
C GLN A 90 -12.62 -22.42 15.04
N ASP A 91 -12.11 -23.51 15.62
CA ASP A 91 -10.73 -23.60 16.10
C ASP A 91 -9.70 -23.36 14.98
N GLU A 92 -10.07 -23.67 13.73
CA GLU A 92 -9.25 -23.49 12.54
C GLU A 92 -9.43 -22.10 11.87
N CYS A 93 -10.07 -21.13 12.55
CA CYS A 93 -10.29 -19.77 12.04
C CYS A 93 -9.00 -19.12 11.55
N VAL A 94 -8.86 -18.93 10.24
CA VAL A 94 -7.59 -18.52 9.63
C VAL A 94 -7.27 -17.05 9.87
N VAL A 95 -6.01 -16.77 10.22
CA VAL A 95 -5.38 -15.46 10.10
C VAL A 95 -4.08 -15.58 9.27
N SER A 96 -3.92 -14.71 8.27
CA SER A 96 -2.76 -14.71 7.37
C SER A 96 -2.18 -13.31 7.19
N PRO A 97 -0.87 -13.10 7.41
CA PRO A 97 -0.19 -11.86 7.01
C PRO A 97 -0.26 -11.57 5.52
N PHE A 98 -0.30 -12.61 4.67
CA PHE A 98 -0.51 -12.42 3.24
C PHE A 98 -1.92 -11.96 2.90
N GLY A 99 -2.93 -12.37 3.69
CA GLY A 99 -4.32 -11.92 3.56
C GLY A 99 -4.58 -10.50 4.05
N VAL A 100 -3.69 -9.94 4.87
CA VAL A 100 -3.72 -8.53 5.27
C VAL A 100 -2.87 -7.68 4.33
N GLY A 101 -1.67 -8.16 3.98
CA GLY A 101 -0.66 -7.40 3.25
C GLY A 101 0.45 -6.88 4.15
N PHE A 102 1.62 -6.63 3.57
CA PHE A 102 2.80 -6.18 4.33
C PHE A 102 2.66 -4.76 4.86
N ASP A 103 2.02 -3.86 4.11
CA ASP A 103 1.69 -2.53 4.61
C ASP A 103 0.33 -2.57 5.32
N ILE A 104 0.36 -3.04 6.57
CA ILE A 104 -0.81 -3.15 7.45
C ILE A 104 -1.47 -1.78 7.58
N ASN A 105 -2.79 -1.73 7.44
CA ASN A 105 -3.56 -0.49 7.44
C ASN A 105 -3.00 0.54 6.46
N CYS A 106 -2.48 0.10 5.30
CA CYS A 106 -2.47 0.96 4.13
C CYS A 106 -3.91 1.40 3.87
N GLY A 107 -4.11 2.70 3.70
CA GLY A 107 -5.44 3.29 3.67
C GLY A 107 -5.39 4.74 3.24
N VAL A 108 -6.57 5.32 3.06
CA VAL A 108 -6.72 6.67 2.56
C VAL A 108 -7.47 7.53 3.57
N ARG A 109 -6.88 8.67 3.90
CA ARG A 109 -7.52 9.77 4.61
C ARG A 109 -7.88 10.86 3.62
N CYS A 110 -9.10 11.35 3.64
CA CYS A 110 -9.59 12.37 2.71
C CYS A 110 -10.20 13.56 3.45
N VAL A 111 -9.85 14.78 3.03
CA VAL A 111 -10.22 16.03 3.70
C VAL A 111 -10.76 17.00 2.66
N ALA A 112 -11.98 17.49 2.88
CA ALA A 112 -12.57 18.56 2.08
C ALA A 112 -12.06 19.91 2.58
N THR A 113 -11.86 20.86 1.67
CA THR A 113 -11.50 22.24 2.02
C THR A 113 -12.48 23.25 1.47
N SER A 114 -12.58 24.45 2.04
CA SER A 114 -13.34 25.56 1.44
C SER A 114 -12.61 26.23 0.25
N LEU A 115 -11.39 25.79 -0.09
CA LEU A 115 -10.56 26.37 -1.14
C LEU A 115 -11.12 26.04 -2.54
N ASP A 116 -11.04 27.03 -3.43
CA ASP A 116 -11.47 26.93 -4.83
C ASP A 116 -10.25 26.75 -5.76
N ILE A 117 -10.41 25.97 -6.82
CA ILE A 117 -9.37 25.70 -7.81
C ILE A 117 -8.76 26.98 -8.38
N ASN A 118 -9.56 28.01 -8.70
CA ASN A 118 -9.03 29.25 -9.28
C ASN A 118 -8.11 30.01 -8.31
N THR A 119 -8.32 29.84 -7.00
CA THR A 119 -7.46 30.40 -5.96
C THR A 119 -6.20 29.56 -5.79
N LEU A 120 -6.34 28.23 -5.76
CA LEU A 120 -5.20 27.30 -5.65
C LEU A 120 -4.22 27.49 -6.81
N MET A 121 -4.71 27.56 -8.05
CA MET A 121 -3.87 27.64 -9.26
C MET A 121 -2.87 28.81 -9.23
N LYS A 122 -3.19 29.90 -8.52
CA LYS A 122 -2.29 31.06 -8.38
C LYS A 122 -1.01 30.76 -7.58
N ARG A 123 -1.05 29.74 -6.70
CA ARG A 123 0.07 29.35 -5.83
C ARG A 123 0.29 27.83 -5.81
N GLN A 124 -0.11 27.13 -6.87
CA GLN A 124 -0.07 25.67 -6.95
C GLN A 124 1.35 25.11 -6.80
N ASN A 125 2.32 25.68 -7.52
CA ASN A 125 3.72 25.27 -7.42
C ASN A 125 4.31 25.53 -6.02
N GLU A 126 4.00 26.69 -5.44
CA GLU A 126 4.47 27.04 -4.09
C GLU A 126 3.92 26.08 -3.03
N LEU A 127 2.62 25.75 -3.08
CA LEU A 127 2.04 24.75 -2.19
C LEU A 127 2.68 23.38 -2.41
N ALA A 128 2.91 22.96 -3.67
CA ALA A 128 3.55 21.70 -3.97
C ALA A 128 4.96 21.60 -3.38
N ASP A 129 5.76 22.66 -3.52
CA ASP A 129 7.13 22.73 -3.00
C ASP A 129 7.15 22.68 -1.46
N ILE A 130 6.28 23.45 -0.81
CA ILE A 130 6.17 23.47 0.66
C ILE A 130 5.73 22.09 1.18
N LEU A 131 4.70 21.48 0.57
CA LEU A 131 4.25 20.15 0.99
C LEU A 131 5.32 19.09 0.78
N PHE A 132 6.06 19.14 -0.34
CA PHE A 132 7.16 18.20 -0.60
C PHE A 132 8.32 18.37 0.40
N GLN A 133 8.59 19.60 0.84
CA GLN A 133 9.62 19.91 1.82
C GLN A 133 9.22 19.46 3.23
N GLU A 134 7.97 19.72 3.63
CA GLU A 134 7.47 19.47 4.99
C GLU A 134 7.00 18.03 5.22
N ILE A 135 6.66 17.29 4.16
CA ILE A 135 6.15 15.92 4.25
C ILE A 135 7.19 14.95 3.69
N PRO A 136 7.92 14.23 4.56
CA PRO A 136 8.89 13.24 4.13
C PRO A 136 8.30 12.17 3.23
N VAL A 137 8.99 11.97 2.10
CA VAL A 137 8.72 10.95 1.11
C VAL A 137 9.91 9.95 1.04
N GLY A 138 9.65 8.73 0.58
CA GLY A 138 10.71 7.75 0.32
C GLY A 138 11.09 6.79 1.47
N MET A 139 12.04 5.91 1.19
CA MET A 139 12.76 5.11 2.20
C MET A 139 14.09 5.78 2.48
N TYR A 140 14.34 6.16 3.73
CA TYR A 140 15.66 6.67 4.13
C TYR A 140 16.70 5.55 3.98
N HIS A 141 17.52 5.66 2.92
CA HIS A 141 18.81 5.01 2.83
C HIS A 141 19.88 6.06 3.18
N GLU A 142 20.86 5.68 4.01
CA GLU A 142 21.97 6.53 4.48
C GLU A 142 22.74 7.24 3.34
N SER A 143 22.58 6.80 2.09
CA SER A 143 23.21 7.38 0.89
C SER A 143 22.63 8.72 0.42
N ASN A 144 21.43 9.14 0.87
CA ASN A 144 20.79 10.37 0.39
C ASN A 144 21.29 11.66 1.07
N ILE A 145 22.32 11.58 1.92
CA ILE A 145 22.85 12.71 2.71
C ILE A 145 23.94 13.51 1.97
N LYS A 146 24.30 13.16 0.72
CA LYS A 146 25.38 13.85 -0.01
C LYS A 146 24.99 15.13 -0.77
N GLN A 147 23.74 15.61 -0.70
CA GLN A 147 23.33 16.83 -1.40
C GLN A 147 22.46 17.75 -0.53
N SER A 148 23.03 18.34 0.51
CA SER A 148 22.58 19.67 1.01
C SER A 148 23.53 20.26 2.05
N THR A 149 24.83 20.37 1.76
CA THR A 149 25.75 21.22 2.54
C THR A 149 26.73 21.92 1.60
N LYS A 150 26.21 22.85 0.80
CA LYS A 150 26.96 24.05 0.43
C LYS A 150 26.16 25.23 0.95
N SER A 151 26.40 25.58 2.20
CA SER A 151 26.04 26.88 2.74
C SER A 151 27.00 27.91 2.15
N ASP A 152 26.45 28.86 1.41
CA ASP A 152 27.15 30.08 0.99
C ASP A 152 27.39 30.96 2.22
N ASP A 153 28.45 30.69 2.98
CA ASP A 153 28.97 31.66 3.95
C ASP A 153 29.86 32.67 3.22
N LYS A 154 29.24 33.73 2.72
CA LYS A 154 29.92 34.99 2.45
C LYS A 154 29.78 35.89 3.68
N THR A 155 30.78 35.87 4.55
CA THR A 155 31.07 37.01 5.42
C THR A 155 32.50 37.50 5.17
N SER A 156 32.58 38.82 5.11
CA SER A 156 33.68 39.66 4.66
C SER A 156 34.92 39.62 5.54
N SER A 157 36.10 39.57 4.92
CA SER A 157 37.25 40.37 5.36
C SER A 157 38.25 40.57 4.22
N ILE A 158 38.97 41.67 4.36
CA ILE A 158 39.69 42.49 3.40
C ILE A 158 41.18 42.09 3.33
N ASN A 159 41.84 42.39 2.19
CA ASN A 159 43.29 42.35 1.90
C ASN A 159 43.90 40.93 1.74
N ASP A 160 44.78 40.61 0.79
CA ASP A 160 45.90 41.35 0.24
C ASP A 160 46.36 40.76 -1.12
N CYS A 161 46.82 41.68 -1.97
CA CYS A 161 48.00 41.62 -2.84
C CYS A 161 48.34 40.44 -3.80
N LYS A 162 48.32 40.83 -5.10
CA LYS A 162 49.43 40.81 -6.09
C LYS A 162 49.72 39.57 -6.98
N PHE A 163 49.56 39.84 -8.29
CA PHE A 163 50.45 39.62 -9.45
C PHE A 163 50.99 38.23 -9.83
N GLY A 164 50.84 37.92 -11.12
CA GLY A 164 51.73 36.99 -11.84
C GLY A 164 51.20 36.58 -13.21
N THR A 165 51.62 37.31 -14.24
CA THR A 165 51.62 36.93 -15.68
C THR A 165 52.32 35.56 -15.86
N SER A 166 52.17 34.75 -16.92
CA SER A 166 52.15 35.02 -18.35
C SER A 166 52.12 33.67 -19.10
N ASN A 167 51.59 33.70 -20.32
CA ASN A 167 52.12 33.07 -21.53
C ASN A 167 51.83 31.61 -21.94
N ASP A 168 51.37 31.58 -23.21
CA ASP A 168 51.80 30.74 -24.34
C ASP A 168 51.10 29.41 -24.64
N ASN A 169 50.03 29.55 -25.45
CA ASN A 169 49.95 29.19 -26.87
C ASN A 169 50.42 27.81 -27.38
N LYS A 170 49.63 27.36 -28.37
CA LYS A 170 49.86 26.36 -29.45
C LYS A 170 49.38 24.94 -29.13
N GLU A 171 48.77 24.19 -30.04
CA GLU A 171 48.35 24.39 -31.42
C GLU A 171 47.33 23.26 -31.71
N ILE A 172 46.38 23.55 -32.60
CA ILE A 172 45.39 22.61 -33.12
C ILE A 172 46.00 21.89 -34.32
N GLN A 173 45.74 20.59 -34.48
CA GLN A 173 45.62 20.01 -35.82
C GLN A 173 44.69 18.79 -35.87
N SER A 174 43.80 18.86 -36.85
CA SER A 174 42.75 17.95 -37.29
C SER A 174 43.24 16.94 -38.33
N SER A 175 42.60 15.77 -38.45
CA SER A 175 42.01 15.25 -39.72
C SER A 175 41.52 13.79 -39.63
N ASP A 176 40.28 13.61 -40.09
CA ASP A 176 39.65 12.54 -40.89
C ASP A 176 40.00 11.04 -40.72
N SER A 177 38.97 10.20 -40.53
CA SER A 177 38.44 9.26 -41.56
C SER A 177 37.57 8.13 -40.96
N SER A 178 36.93 7.39 -41.86
CA SER A 178 35.68 6.63 -41.80
C SER A 178 35.70 5.19 -41.21
N ASN A 179 34.52 4.78 -40.73
CA ASN A 179 33.87 3.44 -40.77
C ASN A 179 34.29 2.27 -39.85
N VAL A 180 33.22 1.58 -39.39
CA VAL A 180 33.06 0.19 -38.89
C VAL A 180 33.02 -0.05 -37.35
N ASN A 181 31.84 -0.53 -36.94
CA ASN A 181 31.45 -1.24 -35.72
C ASN A 181 32.56 -1.83 -34.82
N LYS A 182 32.49 -1.52 -33.52
CA LYS A 182 32.68 -2.49 -32.41
C LYS A 182 32.20 -1.91 -31.08
N TYR A 183 31.50 -2.75 -30.33
CA TYR A 183 31.09 -2.57 -28.93
C TYR A 183 32.17 -1.93 -28.04
N SER A 184 31.82 -0.91 -27.26
CA SER A 184 32.29 -0.75 -25.87
C SER A 184 31.69 0.47 -25.17
N ASN A 185 31.29 0.23 -23.91
CA ASN A 185 31.25 1.16 -22.77
C ASN A 185 30.18 2.26 -22.74
N ILE A 186 29.04 1.84 -22.17
CA ILE A 186 28.08 2.69 -21.46
C ILE A 186 28.81 3.36 -20.29
N ASN A 187 29.02 4.67 -20.38
CA ASN A 187 29.28 5.54 -19.24
C ASN A 187 28.05 6.42 -19.02
N THR A 188 27.08 5.91 -18.25
CA THR A 188 25.98 6.71 -17.71
C THR A 188 26.47 7.44 -16.46
N THR A 189 26.95 8.67 -16.61
CA THR A 189 27.01 9.63 -15.51
C THR A 189 25.66 10.34 -15.43
N SER A 190 24.68 9.70 -14.79
CA SER A 190 23.42 10.33 -14.39
C SER A 190 23.61 10.97 -13.01
N THR A 191 23.97 12.25 -13.00
CA THR A 191 23.94 13.09 -11.81
C THR A 191 22.49 13.39 -11.43
N CYS A 192 22.08 12.88 -10.27
CA CYS A 192 20.81 13.21 -9.62
C CYS A 192 20.75 14.73 -9.42
N SER A 193 19.82 15.39 -10.11
CA SER A 193 19.44 16.78 -9.90
C SER A 193 18.01 16.79 -9.38
N ILE A 194 17.76 17.59 -8.35
CA ILE A 194 16.42 17.97 -7.94
C ILE A 194 15.76 18.61 -9.16
N ILE A 195 14.73 17.97 -9.71
CA ILE A 195 14.02 18.48 -10.89
C ILE A 195 13.14 19.64 -10.42
N ASN A 196 13.72 20.84 -10.41
CA ASN A 196 13.00 22.11 -10.35
C ASN A 196 13.08 22.72 -11.75
N ILE A 197 12.01 22.61 -12.54
CA ILE A 197 11.97 23.21 -13.88
C ILE A 197 11.08 24.44 -13.81
N ASN A 198 11.72 25.59 -13.64
CA ASN A 198 11.21 26.91 -14.02
C ASN A 198 12.41 27.85 -14.21
N LYS A 199 13.02 27.84 -15.40
CA LYS A 199 13.58 29.02 -16.10
C LYS A 199 14.22 28.63 -17.43
N VAL A 200 13.87 29.38 -18.45
CA VAL A 200 14.44 29.41 -19.80
C VAL A 200 15.39 30.63 -19.87
N ASP A 201 16.47 30.48 -20.65
CA ASP A 201 17.55 31.42 -21.03
C ASP A 201 18.54 31.82 -19.89
N ASP A 202 19.86 31.86 -20.04
CA ASP A 202 20.70 32.26 -21.18
C ASP A 202 22.16 31.72 -21.00
N ALA A 203 22.95 31.84 -22.05
CA ALA A 203 24.28 31.29 -22.31
C ALA A 203 25.36 31.37 -21.20
N SER A 204 26.11 30.27 -21.01
CA SER A 204 27.59 30.20 -21.11
C SER A 204 28.14 28.91 -20.48
N VAL A 205 28.48 27.94 -21.34
CA VAL A 205 29.34 26.80 -20.99
C VAL A 205 30.76 27.17 -21.37
N LYS A 206 31.71 27.14 -20.42
CA LYS A 206 33.10 26.75 -20.69
C LYS A 206 33.90 26.43 -19.43
N ASN A 207 34.64 25.33 -19.55
CA ASN A 207 35.80 24.87 -18.79
C ASN A 207 35.56 24.05 -17.50
N VAL A 208 35.55 22.73 -17.72
CA VAL A 208 36.04 21.73 -16.77
C VAL A 208 37.57 21.71 -16.87
N ALA A 209 38.27 21.82 -15.73
CA ALA A 209 39.67 21.41 -15.62
C ALA A 209 39.84 20.51 -14.39
N THR A 210 40.49 19.40 -14.68
CA THR A 210 40.91 18.27 -13.86
C THR A 210 41.71 18.66 -12.63
N GLU A 211 41.42 18.05 -11.47
CA GLU A 211 42.43 17.83 -10.44
C GLU A 211 42.33 16.44 -9.80
N LYS A 212 43.52 15.96 -9.46
CA LYS A 212 43.92 14.57 -9.26
C LYS A 212 43.45 14.02 -7.91
N ASN A 213 43.05 12.74 -7.93
CA ASN A 213 42.85 11.89 -6.76
C ASN A 213 44.05 11.95 -5.80
N SER A 214 43.84 12.49 -4.60
CA SER A 214 44.55 12.08 -3.40
C SER A 214 43.61 11.20 -2.56
N LYS A 215 44.06 9.97 -2.30
CA LYS A 215 43.38 8.98 -1.47
C LYS A 215 43.38 9.47 -0.03
N ASN A 216 42.21 9.71 0.53
CA ASN A 216 41.85 9.48 1.93
C ASN A 216 40.37 9.82 2.10
N ASP A 217 39.50 8.82 2.14
CA ASP A 217 38.14 9.03 2.64
C ASP A 217 37.77 7.86 3.54
N GLY A 218 37.83 8.11 4.84
CA GLY A 218 37.18 7.28 5.84
C GLY A 218 35.69 7.56 5.74
N SER A 219 34.94 6.59 5.21
CA SER A 219 33.49 6.65 5.11
C SER A 219 32.85 6.72 6.51
N GLN A 220 32.63 7.92 7.04
CA GLN A 220 31.65 8.13 8.10
C GLN A 220 30.26 8.09 7.45
N ASN A 221 29.55 6.99 7.66
CA ASN A 221 28.10 6.92 7.44
C ASN A 221 27.43 7.91 8.42
N LEU A 222 27.06 9.09 7.95
CA LEU A 222 26.23 10.03 8.70
C LEU A 222 24.83 9.44 8.80
N ARG A 223 24.52 8.80 9.93
CA ARG A 223 23.17 8.37 10.27
C ARG A 223 22.49 9.53 10.97
N LEU A 224 21.37 10.02 10.41
CA LEU A 224 20.59 11.07 11.07
C LEU A 224 20.19 10.63 12.49
N SER A 225 20.36 11.52 13.45
CA SER A 225 19.93 11.33 14.82
C SER A 225 18.40 11.29 14.92
N SER A 226 17.87 10.77 16.02
CA SER A 226 16.43 10.78 16.27
C SER A 226 15.87 12.21 16.33
N GLU A 227 16.64 13.19 16.84
CA GLU A 227 16.26 14.60 16.81
C GLU A 227 16.17 15.14 15.37
N GLU A 228 17.12 14.83 14.50
CA GLU A 228 17.12 15.33 13.11
C GLU A 228 15.94 14.77 12.30
N ILE A 229 15.61 13.49 12.49
CA ILE A 229 14.43 12.89 11.85
C ILE A 229 13.14 13.52 12.40
N TYR A 230 13.11 13.78 13.70
CA TYR A 230 11.97 14.38 14.38
C TYR A 230 11.69 15.82 13.91
N GLU A 231 12.73 16.61 13.71
CA GLU A 231 12.63 17.95 13.11
C GLU A 231 12.20 17.88 11.65
N ARG A 232 12.85 17.02 10.87
CA ARG A 232 12.59 16.87 9.44
C ARG A 232 11.17 16.39 9.12
N ASN A 233 10.60 15.51 9.94
CA ASN A 233 9.24 15.03 9.73
C ASN A 233 8.17 16.04 10.19
N GLY A 234 8.55 17.28 10.50
CA GLY A 234 7.64 18.33 10.99
C GLY A 234 7.05 18.05 12.38
N LEU A 235 7.47 16.95 13.03
CA LEU A 235 6.84 16.44 14.25
C LEU A 235 7.17 17.28 15.48
N LYS A 236 8.26 18.04 15.47
CA LYS A 236 8.63 19.00 16.52
C LYS A 236 7.50 19.97 16.88
N THR A 237 6.65 20.29 15.91
CA THR A 237 5.48 21.15 16.13
C THR A 237 4.39 20.49 16.96
N PHE A 238 4.28 19.16 16.94
CA PHE A 238 3.23 18.42 17.64
C PHE A 238 3.67 17.87 19.01
N PHE A 239 4.95 17.57 19.21
CA PHE A 239 5.47 17.12 20.52
C PHE A 239 6.61 18.03 21.02
N PRO A 240 6.35 19.33 21.29
CA PRO A 240 7.39 20.27 21.69
C PRO A 240 8.11 19.79 22.96
N GLY A 241 9.45 19.83 22.95
CA GLY A 241 10.28 19.39 24.07
C GLY A 241 10.36 17.86 24.29
N LYS A 242 9.76 17.05 23.40
CA LYS A 242 9.89 15.59 23.40
C LYS A 242 10.58 15.12 22.12
N THR A 243 11.69 14.40 22.24
CA THR A 243 12.23 13.62 21.11
C THR A 243 11.28 12.45 20.84
N LEU A 244 10.96 12.16 19.58
CA LEU A 244 10.21 10.95 19.23
C LEU A 244 11.00 9.73 19.71
N ASN A 245 10.48 9.08 20.74
CA ASN A 245 11.15 7.99 21.44
C ASN A 245 10.23 6.77 21.53
N LEU A 246 10.76 5.69 22.13
CA LEU A 246 10.01 4.45 22.30
C LEU A 246 8.75 4.62 23.16
N GLU A 247 8.74 5.54 24.11
CA GLU A 247 7.59 5.78 24.98
C GLU A 247 6.42 6.36 24.18
N VAL A 248 6.66 7.45 23.43
CA VAL A 248 5.67 8.06 22.54
C VAL A 248 5.17 7.05 21.51
N LEU A 249 6.08 6.28 20.90
CA LEU A 249 5.68 5.25 19.95
C LEU A 249 4.81 4.17 20.61
N ASN A 250 5.14 3.68 21.80
CA ASN A 250 4.33 2.66 22.48
C ASN A 250 2.93 3.19 22.81
N GLN A 251 2.81 4.46 23.20
CA GLN A 251 1.51 5.10 23.43
C GLN A 251 0.68 5.16 22.14
N ILE A 252 1.29 5.50 21.00
CA ILE A 252 0.61 5.46 19.69
C ILE A 252 0.20 4.03 19.34
N LEU A 253 1.08 3.06 19.54
CA LEU A 253 0.80 1.65 19.23
C LEU A 253 -0.37 1.12 20.05
N GLU A 254 -0.50 1.50 21.33
CA GLU A 254 -1.56 0.99 22.23
C GLU A 254 -2.86 1.80 22.18
N HIS A 255 -2.78 3.11 21.93
CA HIS A 255 -3.93 4.02 22.07
C HIS A 255 -4.35 4.67 20.74
N GLY A 256 -3.58 4.51 19.66
CA GLY A 256 -3.91 5.06 18.34
C GLY A 256 -4.20 6.56 18.41
N LEU A 257 -5.34 6.97 17.84
CA LEU A 257 -5.75 8.37 17.82
C LEU A 257 -6.15 8.93 19.19
N ASP A 258 -6.55 8.11 20.17
CA ASP A 258 -6.82 8.62 21.53
C ASP A 258 -5.59 9.32 22.12
N TYR A 259 -4.38 8.83 21.82
CA TYR A 259 -3.15 9.49 22.24
C TYR A 259 -2.99 10.88 21.60
N LEU A 260 -3.27 11.01 20.30
CA LEU A 260 -3.17 12.30 19.60
C LEU A 260 -4.24 13.30 20.07
N VAL A 261 -5.44 12.82 20.42
CA VAL A 261 -6.50 13.63 21.04
C VAL A 261 -6.06 14.13 22.42
N ASN A 262 -5.52 13.25 23.26
CA ASN A 262 -5.02 13.62 24.60
C ASN A 262 -3.88 14.64 24.52
N MET A 263 -3.06 14.56 23.48
CA MET A 263 -2.00 15.52 23.18
C MET A 263 -2.51 16.81 22.51
N LYS A 264 -3.82 16.92 22.24
CA LYS A 264 -4.46 18.05 21.53
C LYS A 264 -3.91 18.31 20.12
N ILE A 265 -3.39 17.26 19.48
CA ILE A 265 -2.88 17.32 18.10
C ILE A 265 -4.03 17.24 17.10
N ILE A 266 -5.05 16.44 17.41
CA ILE A 266 -6.29 16.38 16.63
C ILE A 266 -7.50 16.66 17.52
N PRO A 267 -8.59 17.24 16.97
CA PRO A 267 -9.85 17.39 17.69
C PRO A 267 -10.47 16.04 18.06
N GLU A 268 -11.12 15.96 19.22
CA GLU A 268 -11.74 14.71 19.69
C GLU A 268 -12.80 14.18 18.73
N ASN A 269 -13.62 15.06 18.16
CA ASN A 269 -14.69 14.67 17.25
C ASN A 269 -14.18 14.05 15.94
N GLU A 270 -12.96 14.37 15.50
CA GLU A 270 -12.41 13.81 14.26
C GLU A 270 -12.08 12.32 14.38
N LYS A 271 -11.79 11.81 15.59
CA LYS A 271 -11.49 10.38 15.75
C LYS A 271 -12.68 9.51 15.32
N PHE A 272 -13.92 9.99 15.50
CA PHE A 272 -15.12 9.28 15.08
C PHE A 272 -15.31 9.23 13.56
N LEU A 273 -14.62 10.07 12.79
CA LEU A 273 -14.59 10.03 11.32
C LEU A 273 -13.47 9.14 10.77
N VAL A 274 -12.86 8.33 11.63
CA VAL A 274 -11.83 7.37 11.28
C VAL A 274 -12.38 5.98 11.52
N GLU A 275 -12.10 5.04 10.61
CA GLU A 275 -12.51 3.66 10.78
C GLU A 275 -12.02 3.09 12.13
N SER A 276 -12.90 2.38 12.85
CA SER A 276 -12.63 1.91 14.22
C SER A 276 -12.25 3.04 15.20
N SER A 277 -12.72 4.25 14.96
CA SER A 277 -12.36 5.45 15.71
C SER A 277 -10.85 5.71 15.81
N GLY A 278 -10.08 5.19 14.85
CA GLY A 278 -8.62 5.29 14.82
C GLY A 278 -7.89 4.50 15.91
N LYS A 279 -8.54 3.49 16.50
CA LYS A 279 -7.95 2.65 17.55
C LYS A 279 -8.46 1.21 17.48
N MET A 280 -7.52 0.28 17.47
CA MET A 280 -7.75 -1.15 17.64
C MET A 280 -7.07 -1.64 18.92
N GLU A 281 -7.72 -2.56 19.63
CA GLU A 281 -7.14 -3.19 20.82
C GLU A 281 -5.84 -3.92 20.45
N SER A 282 -4.77 -3.61 21.16
CA SER A 282 -3.42 -4.01 20.76
C SER A 282 -2.45 -4.04 21.94
N ASN A 283 -1.21 -4.49 21.69
CA ASN A 283 -0.16 -4.57 22.70
C ASN A 283 1.20 -4.22 22.07
N SER A 284 1.80 -3.09 22.49
CA SER A 284 3.06 -2.62 21.92
C SER A 284 4.24 -3.57 22.22
N ARG A 285 4.14 -4.44 23.24
CA ARG A 285 5.21 -5.39 23.61
C ARG A 285 5.40 -6.51 22.59
N LEU A 286 4.39 -6.79 21.78
CA LEU A 286 4.45 -7.80 20.71
C LEU A 286 5.17 -7.28 19.46
N ILE A 287 5.32 -5.95 19.31
CA ILE A 287 6.09 -5.35 18.23
C ILE A 287 7.59 -5.41 18.58
N ASN A 288 8.36 -6.10 17.74
CA ASN A 288 9.80 -6.24 17.95
C ASN A 288 10.55 -4.89 17.84
N GLN A 289 11.77 -4.84 18.37
CA GLN A 289 12.59 -3.62 18.38
C GLN A 289 12.98 -3.12 16.98
N LYS A 290 13.16 -4.01 16.01
CA LYS A 290 13.49 -3.65 14.62
C LYS A 290 12.33 -2.91 13.94
N ALA A 291 11.09 -3.37 14.18
CA ALA A 291 9.87 -2.75 13.68
C ALA A 291 9.65 -1.39 14.37
N LYS A 292 9.86 -1.30 15.69
CA LYS A 292 9.79 -0.03 16.43
C LYS A 292 10.82 0.98 15.94
N ALA A 293 12.07 0.56 15.72
CA ALA A 293 13.12 1.43 15.20
C ALA A 293 12.74 2.02 13.84
N ARG A 294 12.17 1.21 12.93
CA ARG A 294 11.64 1.71 11.65
C ARG A 294 10.46 2.65 11.85
N GLY A 295 9.54 2.33 12.76
CA GLY A 295 8.39 3.17 13.08
C GLY A 295 8.78 4.57 13.57
N ILE A 296 9.74 4.65 14.51
CA ILE A 296 10.27 5.94 14.99
C ILE A 296 10.81 6.78 13.83
N GLN A 297 11.56 6.16 12.92
CA GLN A 297 12.17 6.89 11.80
C GLN A 297 11.17 7.36 10.74
N GLN A 298 9.96 6.77 10.70
CA GLN A 298 9.03 6.90 9.58
C GLN A 298 7.65 7.44 9.98
N LEU A 299 7.40 7.72 11.25
CA LEU A 299 6.17 8.38 11.68
C LEU A 299 6.10 9.78 11.06
N GLY A 300 4.94 10.17 10.54
CA GLY A 300 4.73 11.41 9.80
C GLY A 300 5.29 11.40 8.38
N SER A 301 5.40 10.23 7.73
CA SER A 301 5.95 10.10 6.37
C SER A 301 5.03 9.36 5.40
N LEU A 302 5.09 9.72 4.12
CA LEU A 302 4.31 9.08 3.05
C LEU A 302 4.88 7.72 2.67
N GLY A 303 6.17 7.67 2.37
CA GLY A 303 6.83 6.47 1.85
C GLY A 303 7.04 6.41 0.36
N THR A 304 7.16 5.18 -0.16
CA THR A 304 7.42 4.85 -1.57
C THR A 304 6.26 4.03 -2.17
N GLY A 305 6.33 3.74 -3.46
CA GLY A 305 5.35 2.92 -4.16
C GLY A 305 4.11 3.73 -4.54
N ASN A 306 2.93 3.17 -4.30
CA ASN A 306 1.63 3.78 -4.60
C ASN A 306 1.17 4.78 -3.53
N HIS A 307 2.03 5.16 -2.58
CA HIS A 307 1.73 6.12 -1.54
C HIS A 307 1.89 7.55 -2.04
N TYR A 308 0.96 8.41 -1.67
CA TYR A 308 0.90 9.79 -2.14
C TYR A 308 0.19 10.71 -1.16
N LEU A 309 0.47 12.01 -1.29
CA LEU A 309 -0.47 13.07 -0.95
C LEU A 309 -0.91 13.71 -2.26
N GLU A 310 -2.22 13.77 -2.50
CA GLU A 310 -2.80 14.42 -3.66
C GLU A 310 -3.69 15.59 -3.23
N ILE A 311 -3.43 16.77 -3.79
CA ILE A 311 -4.40 17.87 -3.81
C ILE A 311 -5.20 17.74 -5.09
N GLN A 312 -6.51 17.70 -4.96
CA GLN A 312 -7.44 17.32 -6.02
C GLN A 312 -8.57 18.35 -6.10
N LYS A 313 -9.10 18.59 -7.31
CA LYS A 313 -10.34 19.35 -7.49
C LYS A 313 -11.51 18.39 -7.61
N VAL A 314 -12.67 18.76 -7.06
CA VAL A 314 -13.94 18.08 -7.33
C VAL A 314 -14.32 18.38 -8.77
N SER A 315 -14.20 17.40 -9.66
CA SER A 315 -14.50 17.58 -11.09
C SER A 315 -15.97 17.32 -11.41
N LYS A 316 -16.63 16.43 -10.65
CA LYS A 316 -18.04 16.11 -10.84
C LYS A 316 -18.70 15.70 -9.52
N ILE A 317 -19.93 16.18 -9.30
CA ILE A 317 -20.79 15.75 -8.18
C ILE A 317 -21.93 14.89 -8.73
N TYR A 318 -22.03 13.64 -8.25
CA TYR A 318 -23.10 12.70 -8.61
C TYR A 318 -24.27 12.75 -7.63
N ASP A 319 -24.00 12.99 -6.35
CA ASP A 319 -25.01 13.09 -5.29
C ASP A 319 -24.76 14.33 -4.43
N ASN A 320 -25.55 15.37 -4.66
CA ASN A 320 -25.41 16.66 -4.00
C ASN A 320 -25.69 16.60 -2.49
N GLU A 321 -26.63 15.76 -2.05
CA GLU A 321 -26.98 15.68 -0.63
C GLU A 321 -25.87 14.97 0.14
N LYS A 322 -25.36 13.86 -0.38
CA LYS A 322 -24.21 13.16 0.20
C LYS A 322 -22.95 14.02 0.19
N ALA A 323 -22.67 14.71 -0.92
CA ALA A 323 -21.50 15.58 -1.04
C ALA A 323 -21.52 16.71 0.01
N LYS A 324 -22.65 17.40 0.20
CA LYS A 324 -22.79 18.46 1.22
C LYS A 324 -22.53 17.96 2.63
N ILE A 325 -23.03 16.76 2.99
CA ILE A 325 -22.78 16.14 4.29
C ILE A 325 -21.27 15.92 4.50
N MET A 326 -20.55 15.52 3.45
CA MET A 326 -19.09 15.37 3.45
C MET A 326 -18.33 16.71 3.40
N GLY A 327 -19.02 17.85 3.33
CA GLY A 327 -18.42 19.18 3.24
C GLY A 327 -17.98 19.58 1.83
N ILE A 328 -18.51 18.94 0.80
CA ILE A 328 -18.30 19.28 -0.61
C ILE A 328 -19.56 19.95 -1.14
N TYR A 329 -19.43 21.21 -1.56
CA TYR A 329 -20.57 22.07 -1.90
C TYR A 329 -20.65 22.44 -3.38
N LYS A 330 -19.55 22.32 -4.12
CA LYS A 330 -19.47 22.68 -5.55
C LYS A 330 -18.33 21.98 -6.27
N GLU A 331 -18.48 21.87 -7.59
CA GLU A 331 -17.37 21.52 -8.47
C GLU A 331 -16.30 22.63 -8.44
N GLY A 332 -15.04 22.25 -8.63
CA GLY A 332 -13.86 23.12 -8.45
C GLY A 332 -13.43 23.30 -7.00
N GLN A 333 -14.18 22.79 -6.01
CA GLN A 333 -13.74 22.77 -4.62
C GLN A 333 -12.52 21.84 -4.46
N ILE A 334 -11.57 22.23 -3.61
CA ILE A 334 -10.35 21.46 -3.35
C ILE A 334 -10.58 20.44 -2.23
N VAL A 335 -10.13 19.22 -2.49
CA VAL A 335 -10.06 18.09 -1.56
C VAL A 335 -8.60 17.62 -1.56
N PHE A 336 -8.11 17.11 -0.45
CA PHE A 336 -6.84 16.37 -0.46
C PHE A 336 -6.98 14.98 0.10
N SER A 337 -6.20 14.04 -0.44
CA SER A 337 -6.16 12.65 -0.01
C SER A 337 -4.73 12.23 0.32
N ILE A 338 -4.60 11.52 1.44
CA ILE A 338 -3.33 10.98 1.95
C ILE A 338 -3.43 9.47 1.90
N HIS A 339 -2.65 8.86 1.02
CA HIS A 339 -2.56 7.41 0.88
C HIS A 339 -1.21 6.93 1.45
N THR A 340 -1.27 6.32 2.62
CA THR A 340 -0.12 5.68 3.28
C THR A 340 -0.59 4.70 4.35
N GLY A 341 0.34 3.93 4.90
CA GLY A 341 0.06 2.88 5.88
C GLY A 341 1.00 2.90 7.07
N SER A 342 1.31 1.69 7.55
CA SER A 342 2.14 1.46 8.73
C SER A 342 3.64 1.46 8.43
N ARG A 343 4.01 1.76 7.19
CA ARG A 343 5.40 1.97 6.76
C ARG A 343 6.24 0.72 7.01
N GLY A 344 7.53 0.89 7.32
CA GLY A 344 8.43 -0.19 7.65
C GLY A 344 8.08 -0.94 8.93
N LEU A 345 7.26 -0.37 9.83
CA LEU A 345 6.82 -1.03 11.05
C LEU A 345 5.92 -2.22 10.72
N GLY A 346 4.83 -2.01 9.98
CA GLY A 346 3.94 -3.11 9.59
C GLY A 346 4.63 -4.13 8.69
N HIS A 347 5.49 -3.68 7.77
CA HIS A 347 6.22 -4.58 6.89
C HIS A 347 7.10 -5.56 7.67
N VAL A 348 7.87 -5.08 8.65
CA VAL A 348 8.72 -5.94 9.49
C VAL A 348 7.87 -6.84 10.39
N THR A 349 6.74 -6.35 10.91
CA THR A 349 5.80 -7.16 11.68
C THR A 349 5.28 -8.33 10.85
N CYS A 350 4.81 -8.10 9.62
CA CYS A 350 4.36 -9.17 8.72
C CYS A 350 5.48 -10.18 8.43
N GLN A 351 6.70 -9.72 8.11
CA GLN A 351 7.84 -10.61 7.87
C GLN A 351 8.17 -11.51 9.06
N GLU A 352 8.14 -10.95 10.28
CA GLU A 352 8.43 -11.72 11.49
C GLU A 352 7.39 -12.81 11.72
N TYR A 353 6.10 -12.48 11.61
CA TYR A 353 5.04 -13.45 11.86
C TYR A 353 4.94 -14.50 10.75
N LEU A 354 5.21 -14.15 9.50
CA LEU A 354 5.35 -15.15 8.43
C LEU A 354 6.44 -16.16 8.77
N LYS A 355 7.62 -15.70 9.21
CA LYS A 355 8.69 -16.60 9.64
C LYS A 355 8.27 -17.51 10.80
N LYS A 356 7.58 -16.97 11.82
CA LYS A 356 7.07 -17.76 12.95
C LYS A 356 6.03 -18.80 12.54
N ILE A 357 5.15 -18.43 11.61
CA ILE A 357 4.12 -19.32 11.06
C ILE A 357 4.78 -20.43 10.24
N ASP A 358 5.76 -20.11 9.39
CA ASP A 358 6.51 -21.10 8.62
C ASP A 358 7.24 -22.09 9.53
N GLU A 359 7.87 -21.60 10.60
CA GLU A 359 8.52 -22.43 11.63
C GLU A 359 7.51 -23.35 12.34
N GLU A 360 6.32 -22.85 12.68
CA GLU A 360 5.24 -23.63 13.26
C GLU A 360 4.76 -24.74 12.31
N CYS A 361 4.55 -24.44 11.03
CA CYS A 361 4.14 -25.41 10.03
C CYS A 361 5.20 -26.51 9.81
N ILE A 362 6.48 -26.15 9.76
CA ILE A 362 7.59 -27.11 9.66
C ILE A 362 7.64 -28.02 10.88
N ALA A 363 7.47 -27.46 12.09
CA ALA A 363 7.45 -28.22 13.33
C ALA A 363 6.29 -29.22 13.38
N LYS A 364 5.06 -28.78 13.03
CA LYS A 364 3.87 -29.67 12.93
C LYS A 364 4.09 -30.79 11.93
N SER A 365 4.55 -30.49 10.71
CA SER A 365 4.84 -31.52 9.70
C SER A 365 5.90 -32.53 10.18
N THR A 366 6.93 -32.06 10.89
CA THR A 366 7.97 -32.94 11.45
C THR A 366 7.42 -33.83 12.57
N LEU A 367 6.56 -33.28 13.43
CA LEU A 367 5.89 -34.04 14.50
C LEU A 367 4.93 -35.08 13.91
N ASP A 368 4.12 -34.70 12.93
CA ASP A 368 3.21 -35.61 12.22
C ASP A 368 3.98 -36.77 11.57
N LYS A 369 5.12 -36.48 10.93
CA LYS A 369 6.01 -37.53 10.39
C LYS A 369 6.52 -38.46 11.49
N LYS A 370 6.93 -37.92 12.65
CA LYS A 370 7.40 -38.74 13.79
C LYS A 370 6.27 -39.59 14.38
N LEU A 371 5.06 -39.04 14.52
CA LEU A 371 3.88 -39.75 15.01
C LEU A 371 3.43 -40.83 14.02
N MET A 372 3.41 -40.55 12.72
CA MET A 372 3.15 -41.53 11.66
C MET A 372 4.17 -42.67 11.67
N LEU A 373 5.47 -42.38 11.87
CA LEU A 373 6.51 -43.40 12.00
C LEU A 373 6.36 -44.22 13.29
N LYS A 374 5.95 -43.59 14.40
CA LYS A 374 5.75 -44.26 15.69
C LYS A 374 4.50 -45.15 15.70
N ASN A 375 3.40 -44.70 15.10
CA ASN A 375 2.18 -45.47 14.94
C ASN A 375 2.31 -46.54 13.85
N GLY A 376 3.07 -46.26 12.79
CA GLY A 376 3.43 -47.25 11.78
C GLY A 376 4.31 -48.38 12.34
N LYS A 377 5.24 -48.09 13.25
CA LYS A 377 6.00 -49.14 13.97
C LYS A 377 5.13 -50.00 14.88
N LYS A 378 4.08 -49.44 15.48
CA LYS A 378 3.16 -50.18 16.36
C LYS A 378 2.27 -51.18 15.60
N ASN A 379 1.96 -50.88 14.33
CA ASN A 379 1.18 -51.78 13.47
C ASN A 379 2.07 -52.73 12.64
N LEU A 380 3.36 -52.42 12.43
CA LEU A 380 4.25 -53.30 11.68
C LEU A 380 4.61 -54.60 12.42
N GLU A 381 4.65 -54.60 13.76
CA GLU A 381 4.94 -55.81 14.54
C GLU A 381 3.76 -56.80 14.58
N GLU A 382 2.51 -56.34 14.42
CA GLU A 382 1.33 -57.22 14.30
C GLU A 382 1.04 -57.64 12.85
N ASP A 383 1.42 -56.84 11.85
CA ASP A 383 1.18 -57.15 10.43
C ASP A 383 2.27 -58.07 9.83
N LEU A 384 3.47 -58.13 10.40
CA LEU A 384 4.58 -58.97 9.89
C LEU A 384 4.39 -60.47 10.13
N GLU A 385 3.52 -60.90 11.06
CA GLU A 385 3.17 -62.32 11.23
C GLU A 385 2.10 -62.81 10.23
N ASN A 386 1.36 -61.90 9.59
CA ASN A 386 0.26 -62.24 8.68
C ASN A 386 0.61 -62.14 7.17
N ILE A 387 1.82 -61.69 6.83
CA ILE A 387 2.25 -61.49 5.42
C ILE A 387 3.27 -62.56 5.02
N ASN A 388 2.89 -63.83 5.10
CA ASN A 388 3.58 -64.91 4.37
C ASN A 388 2.68 -65.72 3.45
N PHE A 389 1.44 -65.26 3.21
CA PHE A 389 0.54 -65.88 2.24
C PHE A 389 -0.35 -64.82 1.59
N ALA A 390 0.11 -64.23 0.47
CA ALA A 390 -0.70 -63.97 -0.72
C ALA A 390 0.00 -63.02 -1.70
N ASN A 391 0.01 -63.46 -2.95
CA ASN A 391 0.54 -62.80 -4.13
C ASN A 391 -0.22 -61.52 -4.56
N ARG A 392 0.49 -60.67 -5.31
CA ARG A 392 0.04 -59.66 -6.31
C ARG A 392 -0.71 -58.42 -5.78
N ALA A 393 -0.12 -57.23 -5.98
CA ALA A 393 -0.73 -56.12 -6.75
C ALA A 393 0.11 -54.83 -6.69
N THR A 394 0.43 -54.31 -7.86
CA THR A 394 0.84 -52.93 -8.17
C THR A 394 -0.24 -51.92 -7.75
N ASN A 395 -0.34 -51.61 -6.45
CA ASN A 395 -1.23 -50.55 -5.94
C ASN A 395 -0.61 -49.67 -4.82
N SER A 396 0.59 -49.99 -4.33
CA SER A 396 1.23 -49.20 -3.25
C SER A 396 2.03 -48.00 -3.76
N TYR A 397 2.67 -48.07 -4.94
CA TYR A 397 3.43 -46.94 -5.48
C TYR A 397 2.54 -45.78 -5.91
N LYS A 398 1.35 -46.04 -6.46
CA LYS A 398 0.40 -44.99 -6.87
C LYS A 398 -0.20 -44.27 -5.66
N LYS A 399 -0.57 -45.00 -4.59
CA LYS A 399 -1.04 -44.40 -3.33
C LYS A 399 0.04 -43.58 -2.62
N ILE A 400 1.30 -44.01 -2.69
CA ILE A 400 2.43 -43.26 -2.11
C ILE A 400 2.76 -42.04 -2.99
N HIS A 401 2.76 -42.19 -4.31
CA HIS A 401 2.94 -41.08 -5.26
C HIS A 401 1.82 -40.03 -5.13
N ASP A 402 0.56 -40.45 -5.02
CA ASP A 402 -0.59 -39.57 -4.83
C ASP A 402 -0.57 -38.90 -3.45
N LYS A 403 -0.08 -39.59 -2.41
CA LYS A 403 0.18 -38.98 -1.10
C LYS A 403 1.36 -38.01 -1.12
N ILE A 404 2.41 -38.28 -1.91
CA ILE A 404 3.55 -37.40 -2.11
C ILE A 404 3.13 -36.17 -2.91
N LEU A 405 2.32 -36.33 -3.96
CA LEU A 405 1.71 -35.24 -4.71
C LEU A 405 0.76 -34.42 -3.84
N GLN A 406 -0.11 -35.05 -3.03
CA GLN A 406 -0.94 -34.34 -2.05
C GLN A 406 -0.08 -33.61 -1.00
N PHE A 407 1.03 -34.21 -0.55
CA PHE A 407 1.96 -33.54 0.36
C PHE A 407 2.73 -32.40 -0.31
N GLN A 408 3.09 -32.54 -1.59
CA GLN A 408 3.78 -31.52 -2.38
C GLN A 408 2.83 -30.37 -2.75
N GLU A 409 1.58 -30.66 -3.12
CA GLU A 409 0.50 -29.68 -3.31
C GLU A 409 0.19 -28.95 -2.00
N LYS A 410 0.11 -29.66 -0.87
CA LYS A 410 -0.09 -29.07 0.46
C LYS A 410 1.09 -28.19 0.84
N LYS A 411 2.33 -28.60 0.54
CA LYS A 411 3.56 -27.81 0.78
C LYS A 411 3.68 -26.57 -0.12
N ILE A 412 3.16 -26.63 -1.36
CA ILE A 412 3.09 -25.48 -2.27
C ILE A 412 1.98 -24.51 -1.83
N LEU A 413 0.86 -25.01 -1.29
CA LEU A 413 -0.18 -24.18 -0.66
C LEU A 413 0.32 -23.50 0.62
N ASP A 414 0.97 -24.25 1.50
CA ASP A 414 1.44 -23.78 2.81
C ASP A 414 2.49 -22.65 2.65
N ASN A 415 3.40 -22.76 1.68
CA ASN A 415 4.43 -21.75 1.46
C ASN A 415 3.94 -20.44 0.80
N GLN A 416 2.79 -20.45 0.13
CA GLN A 416 2.30 -19.25 -0.58
C GLN A 416 1.19 -18.52 0.15
N VAL A 417 0.44 -19.16 1.05
CA VAL A 417 -0.71 -18.52 1.74
C VAL A 417 -0.37 -18.13 3.18
N GLY A 418 0.69 -18.70 3.78
CA GLY A 418 1.33 -18.23 5.02
C GLY A 418 0.33 -17.89 6.12
N PHE A 419 -0.31 -18.92 6.70
CA PHE A 419 -1.43 -18.74 7.60
C PHE A 419 -1.34 -19.63 8.85
N THR A 420 -2.04 -19.24 9.90
CA THR A 420 -2.27 -20.06 11.10
C THR A 420 -3.69 -19.80 11.60
N SER A 421 -4.14 -20.53 12.62
CA SER A 421 -5.40 -20.20 13.30
C SER A 421 -5.22 -18.99 14.21
N VAL A 422 -6.18 -18.06 14.20
CA VAL A 422 -6.21 -16.88 15.07
C VAL A 422 -6.25 -17.23 16.56
N HIS A 423 -6.73 -18.43 16.90
CA HIS A 423 -6.84 -18.93 18.28
C HIS A 423 -5.53 -19.52 18.80
N THR A 424 -4.55 -19.75 17.94
CA THR A 424 -3.20 -20.13 18.37
C THR A 424 -2.46 -18.93 18.97
N GLN A 425 -1.43 -19.18 19.78
CA GLN A 425 -0.59 -18.11 20.33
C GLN A 425 0.03 -17.24 19.23
N ASN A 426 0.53 -17.83 18.14
CA ASN A 426 1.09 -17.08 17.02
C ASN A 426 0.02 -16.27 16.27
N GLY A 427 -1.17 -16.84 16.05
CA GLY A 427 -2.29 -16.15 15.41
C GLY A 427 -2.81 -14.98 16.21
N THR A 428 -3.04 -15.17 17.52
CA THR A 428 -3.45 -14.10 18.44
C THR A 428 -2.39 -13.01 18.53
N ASN A 429 -1.11 -13.40 18.62
CA ASN A 429 -0.01 -12.45 18.66
C ASN A 429 0.13 -11.65 17.35
N TYR A 430 -0.06 -12.30 16.19
CA TYR A 430 -0.06 -11.62 14.91
C TYR A 430 -1.22 -10.64 14.80
N TYR A 431 -2.46 -11.07 15.11
CA TYR A 431 -3.64 -10.20 15.07
C TYR A 431 -3.46 -8.97 15.97
N THR A 432 -3.00 -9.17 17.21
CA THR A 432 -2.75 -8.09 18.17
C THR A 432 -1.64 -7.14 17.70
N SER A 433 -0.60 -7.67 17.04
CA SER A 433 0.48 -6.86 16.45
C SER A 433 0.03 -6.10 15.20
N MET A 434 -0.86 -6.70 14.41
CA MET A 434 -1.50 -6.04 13.29
C MET A 434 -2.38 -4.88 13.77
N CYS A 435 -3.13 -5.04 14.86
CA CYS A 435 -3.85 -3.94 15.51
C CYS A 435 -2.90 -2.79 15.93
N ALA A 436 -1.76 -3.11 16.56
CA ALA A 436 -0.77 -2.09 16.94
C ALA A 436 -0.20 -1.36 15.71
N ALA A 437 0.16 -2.09 14.65
CA ALA A 437 0.62 -1.49 13.40
C ALA A 437 -0.48 -0.63 12.74
N SER A 438 -1.75 -1.03 12.91
CA SER A 438 -2.90 -0.26 12.42
C SER A 438 -3.05 1.07 13.17
N ASN A 439 -2.88 1.06 14.49
CA ASN A 439 -2.88 2.28 15.30
C ASN A 439 -1.79 3.26 14.87
N PHE A 440 -0.59 2.73 14.57
CA PHE A 440 0.49 3.54 13.99
C PHE A 440 0.11 4.16 12.65
N ALA A 441 -0.52 3.40 11.74
CA ALA A 441 -0.93 3.92 10.43
C ALA A 441 -1.99 5.03 10.54
N PHE A 442 -2.98 4.88 11.44
CA PHE A 442 -3.96 5.94 11.70
C PHE A 442 -3.28 7.21 12.21
N ALA A 443 -2.36 7.09 13.17
CA ALA A 443 -1.59 8.23 13.68
C ALA A 443 -0.71 8.86 12.59
N ASN A 444 -0.09 8.04 11.73
CA ASN A 444 0.73 8.51 10.62
C ASN A 444 -0.08 9.38 9.65
N ARG A 445 -1.25 8.90 9.20
CA ARG A 445 -2.15 9.69 8.34
C ARG A 445 -2.65 10.96 9.02
N ALA A 446 -2.99 10.89 10.31
CA ALA A 446 -3.43 12.05 11.07
C ALA A 446 -2.36 13.13 11.21
N LEU A 447 -1.10 12.76 11.42
CA LEU A 447 0.00 13.72 11.49
C LEU A 447 0.26 14.39 10.15
N ILE A 448 0.28 13.62 9.04
CA ILE A 448 0.45 14.17 7.69
C ILE A 448 -0.71 15.11 7.34
N ASP A 449 -1.93 14.77 7.74
CA ASP A 449 -3.11 15.62 7.62
C ASP A 449 -2.91 16.97 8.33
N GLN A 450 -2.50 16.97 9.60
CA GLN A 450 -2.25 18.22 10.33
C GLN A 450 -1.13 19.07 9.68
N ILE A 451 -0.05 18.45 9.18
CA ILE A 451 1.01 19.16 8.44
C ILE A 451 0.44 19.78 7.15
N THR A 452 -0.39 19.03 6.43
CA THR A 452 -1.01 19.50 5.18
C THR A 452 -1.95 20.68 5.44
N ARG A 453 -2.84 20.57 6.44
CA ARG A 453 -3.76 21.65 6.83
C ARG A 453 -3.01 22.92 7.21
N LYS A 454 -1.98 22.80 8.05
CA LYS A 454 -1.15 23.92 8.48
C LYS A 454 -0.56 24.66 7.28
N ASN A 455 -0.01 23.95 6.31
CA ASN A 455 0.61 24.56 5.13
C ASN A 455 -0.41 25.16 4.15
N ILE A 456 -1.58 24.51 3.96
CA ILE A 456 -2.69 25.11 3.22
C ILE A 456 -3.16 26.40 3.88
N GLN A 457 -3.36 26.41 5.20
CA GLN A 457 -3.83 27.58 5.94
C GLN A 457 -2.77 28.68 6.03
N ALA A 458 -1.48 28.34 6.04
CA ALA A 458 -0.42 29.34 5.95
C ALA A 458 -0.45 30.11 4.61
N LEU A 459 -0.74 29.43 3.49
CA LEU A 459 -0.85 30.06 2.18
C LEU A 459 -2.23 30.66 1.90
N PHE A 460 -3.28 30.09 2.48
CA PHE A 460 -4.68 30.42 2.27
C PHE A 460 -5.43 30.50 3.62
N PRO A 461 -5.26 31.60 4.40
CA PRO A 461 -5.69 31.67 5.81
C PRO A 461 -7.17 31.46 6.11
N GLN A 462 -8.05 31.68 5.14
CA GLN A 462 -9.51 31.50 5.30
C GLN A 462 -9.98 30.09 4.93
N THR A 463 -9.06 29.16 4.68
CA THR A 463 -9.40 27.80 4.27
C THR A 463 -9.81 26.97 5.49
N GLU A 464 -11.07 26.54 5.49
CA GLU A 464 -11.58 25.54 6.40
C GLU A 464 -11.24 24.15 5.88
N CYS A 465 -10.87 23.23 6.77
CA CYS A 465 -10.55 21.85 6.44
C CYS A 465 -11.45 20.93 7.26
N LYS A 466 -12.20 20.05 6.59
CA LYS A 466 -13.10 19.07 7.20
C LYS A 466 -12.67 17.66 6.81
N LEU A 467 -12.30 16.85 7.80
CA LEU A 467 -12.06 15.42 7.56
C LEU A 467 -13.34 14.79 7.02
N ILE A 468 -13.27 14.19 5.83
CA ILE A 468 -14.38 13.41 5.27
C ILE A 468 -14.38 12.06 5.98
N TYR A 469 -13.31 11.29 5.75
CA TYR A 469 -13.17 9.97 6.34
C TYR A 469 -11.74 9.44 6.21
N ASP A 470 -11.40 8.45 7.03
CA ASP A 470 -10.14 7.72 7.00
C ASP A 470 -10.42 6.22 7.07
N VAL A 471 -10.13 5.52 5.98
CA VAL A 471 -10.51 4.12 5.72
C VAL A 471 -9.29 3.26 5.40
N CYS A 472 -9.27 2.03 5.90
CA CYS A 472 -8.18 1.09 5.70
C CYS A 472 -8.49 0.03 4.64
N HIS A 473 -7.48 -0.36 3.86
CA HIS A 473 -7.63 -1.23 2.69
C HIS A 473 -6.81 -2.53 2.79
N ASN A 474 -5.94 -2.64 3.80
CA ASN A 474 -5.13 -3.81 4.13
C ASN A 474 -5.30 -4.15 5.61
N ILE A 475 -6.27 -5.01 5.95
CA ILE A 475 -6.62 -5.27 7.35
C ILE A 475 -7.31 -6.63 7.52
N ALA A 476 -7.29 -7.18 8.72
CA ALA A 476 -8.25 -8.20 9.15
C ALA A 476 -9.10 -7.66 10.30
N LYS A 477 -10.43 -7.81 10.25
CA LYS A 477 -11.34 -7.33 11.30
C LYS A 477 -12.32 -8.40 11.73
N LYS A 478 -12.60 -8.44 13.03
CA LYS A 478 -13.68 -9.25 13.60
C LYS A 478 -14.99 -8.50 13.37
N GLU A 479 -15.90 -9.07 12.59
CA GLU A 479 -17.12 -8.42 12.15
C GLU A 479 -18.31 -9.38 12.22
N LYS A 480 -19.50 -8.83 12.47
CA LYS A 480 -20.75 -9.60 12.46
C LYS A 480 -21.39 -9.54 11.09
N HIS A 481 -21.64 -10.71 10.51
CA HIS A 481 -22.26 -10.84 9.19
C HIS A 481 -23.42 -11.82 9.23
N VAL A 482 -24.25 -11.78 8.19
CA VAL A 482 -25.28 -12.79 7.95
C VAL A 482 -24.82 -13.64 6.77
N VAL A 483 -24.58 -14.93 7.02
CA VAL A 483 -24.23 -15.92 6.00
C VAL A 483 -25.28 -17.02 6.06
N ASP A 484 -25.91 -17.34 4.93
CA ASP A 484 -27.01 -18.31 4.85
C ASP A 484 -28.13 -18.07 5.88
N ASN A 485 -28.51 -16.80 6.08
CA ASN A 485 -29.51 -16.35 7.08
C ASN A 485 -29.12 -16.55 8.56
N HIS A 486 -27.87 -16.94 8.84
CA HIS A 486 -27.35 -17.06 10.20
C HIS A 486 -26.40 -15.92 10.54
N LYS A 487 -26.58 -15.31 11.72
CA LYS A 487 -25.63 -14.34 12.26
C LYS A 487 -24.36 -15.08 12.70
N ILE A 488 -23.23 -14.68 12.14
CA ILE A 488 -21.93 -15.30 12.36
C ILE A 488 -20.88 -14.22 12.62
N ASP A 489 -20.01 -14.48 13.60
CA ASP A 489 -18.82 -13.67 13.84
C ASP A 489 -17.72 -14.14 12.88
N LEU A 490 -17.24 -13.25 12.02
CA LEU A 490 -16.24 -13.55 11.00
C LEU A 490 -14.96 -12.75 11.25
N LEU A 491 -13.81 -13.35 10.97
CA LEU A 491 -12.58 -12.64 10.73
C LEU A 491 -12.49 -12.34 9.24
N VAL A 492 -12.72 -11.07 8.89
CA VAL A 492 -12.75 -10.59 7.51
C VAL A 492 -11.40 -10.00 7.14
N HIS A 493 -10.66 -10.69 6.26
CA HIS A 493 -9.44 -10.21 5.63
C HIS A 493 -9.80 -9.37 4.41
N ARG A 494 -9.23 -8.17 4.33
CA ARG A 494 -9.29 -7.26 3.20
C ARG A 494 -7.87 -6.92 2.76
N LYS A 495 -7.54 -7.21 1.50
CA LYS A 495 -6.25 -6.86 0.90
C LYS A 495 -6.49 -6.07 -0.37
N GLY A 496 -6.13 -4.79 -0.35
CA GLY A 496 -6.57 -3.84 -1.37
C GLY A 496 -8.09 -3.80 -1.49
N ALA A 497 -8.80 -3.78 -0.37
CA ALA A 497 -10.25 -3.73 -0.35
C ALA A 497 -10.72 -2.86 0.81
N SER A 498 -11.64 -1.93 0.54
CA SER A 498 -12.14 -0.97 1.53
C SER A 498 -13.42 -1.49 2.17
N ARG A 499 -13.62 -1.18 3.46
CA ARG A 499 -14.93 -1.37 4.09
C ARG A 499 -15.95 -0.38 3.50
N SER A 500 -17.16 -0.86 3.26
CA SER A 500 -18.24 -0.18 2.52
C SER A 500 -19.60 -0.46 3.21
N PHE A 501 -19.71 -0.15 4.50
CA PHE A 501 -20.93 -0.43 5.26
C PHE A 501 -22.13 0.41 4.80
N PRO A 502 -23.34 -0.19 4.79
CA PRO A 502 -24.56 0.46 4.31
C PRO A 502 -25.02 1.58 5.25
N PRO A 503 -26.00 2.40 4.82
CA PRO A 503 -26.76 3.24 5.73
C PRO A 503 -27.27 2.46 6.96
N PHE A 504 -27.38 3.16 8.09
CA PHE A 504 -27.88 2.67 9.38
C PHE A 504 -27.02 1.59 10.06
N HIS A 505 -25.81 1.32 9.55
CA HIS A 505 -24.91 0.37 10.19
C HIS A 505 -24.34 0.92 11.51
N ALA A 506 -24.36 0.15 12.59
CA ALA A 506 -23.99 0.66 13.93
C ALA A 506 -22.53 1.16 14.05
N GLU A 507 -21.63 0.70 13.18
CA GLU A 507 -20.22 1.09 13.17
C GLU A 507 -19.88 2.32 12.30
N ILE A 508 -20.86 2.88 11.57
CA ILE A 508 -20.61 4.11 10.80
C ILE A 508 -20.85 5.36 11.67
N PRO A 509 -20.15 6.46 11.43
CA PRO A 509 -20.32 7.67 12.23
C PRO A 509 -21.75 8.22 12.11
N ASP A 510 -22.26 8.85 13.16
CA ASP A 510 -23.63 9.40 13.21
C ASP A 510 -23.96 10.29 12.02
N VAL A 511 -23.00 11.13 11.60
CA VAL A 511 -23.15 12.04 10.46
C VAL A 511 -23.36 11.32 9.12
N TYR A 512 -22.99 10.04 9.03
CA TYR A 512 -23.07 9.23 7.81
C TYR A 512 -24.13 8.13 7.88
N GLN A 513 -24.87 8.02 9.00
CA GLN A 513 -25.91 7.00 9.21
C GLN A 513 -26.92 6.94 8.06
N ASN A 514 -27.33 8.08 7.50
CA ASN A 514 -28.33 8.11 6.43
C ASN A 514 -27.75 7.88 5.01
N ILE A 515 -26.42 7.97 4.84
CA ILE A 515 -25.80 7.96 3.50
C ILE A 515 -24.91 6.75 3.22
N GLY A 516 -24.55 5.99 4.27
CA GLY A 516 -23.60 4.88 4.21
C GLY A 516 -22.17 5.33 4.46
N GLN A 517 -21.28 4.36 4.71
CA GLN A 517 -19.87 4.63 4.99
C GLN A 517 -19.19 5.28 3.78
N PRO A 518 -18.46 6.41 3.92
CA PRO A 518 -17.62 6.93 2.85
C PRO A 518 -16.53 5.93 2.45
N VAL A 519 -16.34 5.75 1.14
CA VAL A 519 -15.30 4.89 0.57
C VAL A 519 -14.46 5.71 -0.41
N ILE A 520 -13.15 5.76 -0.20
CA ILE A 520 -12.25 6.63 -0.97
C ILE A 520 -11.44 5.76 -1.91
N ILE A 521 -11.63 5.96 -3.22
CA ILE A 521 -11.02 5.16 -4.27
C ILE A 521 -9.91 5.98 -4.95
N GLY A 522 -8.67 5.53 -4.76
CA GLY A 522 -7.53 6.12 -5.44
C GLY A 522 -7.46 5.74 -6.92
N GLY A 523 -7.20 6.70 -7.78
CA GLY A 523 -6.82 6.44 -9.16
C GLY A 523 -5.33 6.10 -9.28
N SER A 524 -4.66 6.87 -10.12
CA SER A 524 -3.21 6.96 -10.26
C SER A 524 -2.82 8.43 -10.22
N MET A 525 -1.52 8.74 -10.22
CA MET A 525 -1.05 10.13 -10.22
C MET A 525 -1.56 11.01 -11.37
N GLY A 526 -2.11 10.40 -12.43
CA GLY A 526 -2.58 11.09 -13.63
C GLY A 526 -4.03 10.84 -14.01
N THR A 527 -4.79 10.15 -13.16
CA THR A 527 -6.19 9.78 -13.41
C THR A 527 -7.08 10.24 -12.27
N CYS A 528 -8.39 10.28 -12.51
CA CYS A 528 -9.35 10.66 -11.50
C CYS A 528 -9.36 9.70 -10.29
N SER A 529 -9.78 10.21 -9.15
CA SER A 529 -10.14 9.43 -7.96
C SER A 529 -11.64 9.60 -7.66
N TYR A 530 -12.18 8.82 -6.74
CA TYR A 530 -13.60 8.87 -6.38
C TYR A 530 -13.84 8.87 -4.87
N ILE A 531 -14.91 9.56 -4.48
CA ILE A 531 -15.56 9.37 -3.18
C ILE A 531 -16.88 8.66 -3.45
N LEU A 532 -17.08 7.51 -2.80
CA LEU A 532 -18.27 6.68 -2.86
C LEU A 532 -18.90 6.56 -1.47
N THR A 533 -20.05 5.90 -1.40
CA THR A 533 -20.70 5.48 -0.15
C THR A 533 -21.14 4.02 -0.21
N GLY A 534 -21.11 3.32 0.93
CA GLY A 534 -21.66 1.97 1.02
C GLY A 534 -23.16 1.90 0.72
N CYS A 535 -23.59 0.78 0.14
CA CYS A 535 -24.95 0.53 -0.33
C CYS A 535 -25.61 -0.63 0.42
N ASP A 536 -26.94 -0.71 0.38
CA ASP A 536 -27.72 -1.69 1.14
C ASP A 536 -27.30 -3.15 0.89
N LYS A 537 -26.96 -3.48 -0.36
CA LYS A 537 -26.54 -4.84 -0.73
C LYS A 537 -25.08 -5.14 -0.43
N SER A 538 -24.27 -4.17 0.02
CA SER A 538 -22.84 -4.39 0.24
C SER A 538 -22.56 -5.48 1.27
N MET A 539 -23.33 -5.54 2.36
CA MET A 539 -23.19 -6.56 3.41
C MET A 539 -23.41 -7.97 2.85
N GLU A 540 -24.52 -8.16 2.13
CA GLU A 540 -24.88 -9.44 1.53
C GLU A 540 -23.87 -9.85 0.45
N LYS A 541 -23.54 -8.94 -0.46
CA LYS A 541 -22.80 -9.24 -1.68
C LYS A 541 -21.30 -9.40 -1.46
N SER A 542 -20.70 -8.47 -0.73
CA SER A 542 -19.25 -8.30 -0.65
C SER A 542 -18.72 -8.23 0.79
N LEU A 543 -19.49 -8.68 1.78
CA LEU A 543 -19.14 -8.58 3.21
C LEU A 543 -18.89 -7.13 3.63
N GLY A 544 -19.74 -6.23 3.12
CA GLY A 544 -19.64 -4.79 3.38
C GLY A 544 -18.33 -4.23 2.86
N SER A 545 -17.92 -4.60 1.63
CA SER A 545 -16.62 -4.21 1.06
C SER A 545 -16.75 -3.68 -0.37
N ALA A 546 -15.80 -2.83 -0.77
CA ALA A 546 -15.68 -2.30 -2.13
C ALA A 546 -14.20 -2.26 -2.56
N CYS A 547 -13.94 -1.95 -3.83
CA CYS A 547 -12.59 -1.71 -4.34
C CYS A 547 -11.86 -0.64 -3.51
N HIS A 548 -10.53 -0.59 -3.61
CA HIS A 548 -9.71 0.42 -2.94
C HIS A 548 -9.07 1.43 -3.90
N GLY A 549 -8.93 1.04 -5.17
CA GLY A 549 -8.31 1.86 -6.20
C GLY A 549 -8.45 1.23 -7.58
N ALA A 550 -7.63 1.67 -8.53
CA ALA A 550 -7.68 1.14 -9.90
C ALA A 550 -7.20 -0.32 -10.03
N GLY A 551 -6.19 -0.73 -9.25
CA GLY A 551 -5.54 -2.04 -9.40
C GLY A 551 -4.58 -2.09 -10.59
N ARG A 552 -3.45 -2.81 -10.45
CA ARG A 552 -2.38 -2.81 -11.46
C ARG A 552 -2.69 -3.77 -12.61
N VAL A 553 -2.36 -3.36 -13.82
CA VAL A 553 -2.29 -4.22 -15.02
C VAL A 553 -0.85 -4.71 -15.23
N PHE A 554 0.13 -3.83 -14.98
CA PHE A 554 1.55 -4.15 -15.16
C PHE A 554 2.29 -4.19 -13.82
N SER A 555 3.18 -5.19 -13.67
CA SER A 555 4.13 -5.21 -12.55
C SER A 555 5.06 -4.00 -12.63
N ARG A 556 5.63 -3.59 -11.50
CA ARG A 556 6.61 -2.49 -11.45
C ARG A 556 7.81 -2.74 -12.37
N ALA A 557 8.25 -4.00 -12.47
CA ALA A 557 9.34 -4.40 -13.35
C ALA A 557 8.99 -4.26 -14.84
N ILE A 558 7.74 -4.56 -15.21
CA ILE A 558 7.25 -4.34 -16.58
C ILE A 558 7.10 -2.84 -16.86
N SER A 559 6.56 -2.07 -15.91
CA SER A 559 6.32 -0.63 -16.05
C SER A 559 7.62 0.12 -16.35
N LYS A 560 8.73 -0.24 -15.67
CA LYS A 560 10.08 0.28 -15.94
C LYS A 560 10.60 0.05 -17.36
N LYS A 561 10.13 -0.99 -18.03
CA LYS A 561 10.53 -1.32 -19.40
C LYS A 561 9.63 -0.65 -20.44
N MET A 562 8.38 -0.37 -20.08
CA MET A 562 7.35 0.10 -21.00
C MET A 562 7.24 1.63 -21.04
N PHE A 563 7.46 2.31 -19.92
CA PHE A 563 7.21 3.73 -19.79
C PHE A 563 8.51 4.50 -19.56
N ASN A 564 8.55 5.73 -20.07
CA ASN A 564 9.64 6.66 -19.86
C ASN A 564 9.16 7.86 -19.04
N LEU A 565 10.10 8.52 -18.35
CA LEU A 565 9.78 9.60 -17.44
C LEU A 565 9.27 10.86 -18.16
N ASP A 566 9.86 11.19 -19.30
CA ASP A 566 9.58 12.44 -20.01
C ASP A 566 8.14 12.48 -20.52
N ASP A 567 7.65 11.37 -21.10
CA ASP A 567 6.26 11.25 -21.56
C ASP A 567 5.27 11.33 -20.39
N ILE A 568 5.62 10.73 -19.24
CA ILE A 568 4.79 10.81 -18.03
C ILE A 568 4.69 12.26 -17.56
N LEU A 569 5.83 12.96 -17.45
CA LEU A 569 5.85 14.35 -17.01
C LEU A 569 5.14 15.28 -18.01
N ALA A 570 5.30 15.02 -19.31
CA ALA A 570 4.60 15.77 -20.36
C ALA A 570 3.08 15.56 -20.29
N ASP A 571 2.61 14.32 -20.07
CA ASP A 571 1.18 14.02 -19.87
C ASP A 571 0.64 14.76 -18.63
N MET A 572 1.37 14.72 -17.50
CA MET A 572 0.96 15.42 -16.28
C MET A 572 0.90 16.93 -16.49
N HIS A 573 1.91 17.50 -17.14
CA HIS A 573 1.96 18.93 -17.46
C HIS A 573 0.82 19.34 -18.40
N SER A 574 0.46 18.50 -19.38
CA SER A 574 -0.66 18.78 -20.30
C SER A 574 -2.03 18.84 -19.60
N LYS A 575 -2.12 18.29 -18.39
CA LYS A 575 -3.31 18.27 -17.53
C LYS A 575 -3.23 19.27 -16.36
N ASP A 576 -2.23 20.17 -16.38
CA ASP A 576 -1.92 21.12 -15.31
C ASP A 576 -1.66 20.46 -13.94
N ILE A 577 -1.10 19.24 -13.94
CA ILE A 577 -0.76 18.50 -12.71
C ILE A 577 0.70 18.78 -12.33
N VAL A 578 0.89 19.35 -11.14
CA VAL A 578 2.22 19.56 -10.56
C VAL A 578 2.64 18.32 -9.77
N VAL A 579 3.69 17.65 -10.22
CA VAL A 579 4.23 16.45 -9.55
C VAL A 579 5.53 16.80 -8.82
N ARG A 580 5.67 16.28 -7.58
CA ARG A 580 6.92 16.25 -6.84
C ARG A 580 7.23 14.83 -6.40
N SER A 581 8.43 14.36 -6.73
CA SER A 581 8.90 13.06 -6.30
C SER A 581 10.41 13.01 -6.10
N LEU A 582 10.85 12.16 -5.16
CA LEU A 582 12.27 11.87 -4.96
C LEU A 582 12.87 10.98 -6.06
N SER A 583 12.04 10.26 -6.80
CA SER A 583 12.51 9.21 -7.70
C SER A 583 11.76 9.22 -9.03
N GLY A 584 12.47 9.57 -10.10
CA GLY A 584 11.97 9.39 -11.47
C GLY A 584 11.61 7.91 -11.76
N LEU A 585 12.38 6.97 -11.22
CA LEU A 585 12.04 5.54 -11.31
C LEU A 585 10.74 5.22 -10.56
N GLY A 586 10.53 5.82 -9.39
CA GLY A 586 9.30 5.68 -8.63
C GLY A 586 8.09 6.25 -9.37
N LEU A 587 8.26 7.28 -10.19
CA LEU A 587 7.20 7.79 -11.09
C LEU A 587 6.92 6.81 -12.22
N ILE A 588 7.94 6.25 -12.86
CA ILE A 588 7.79 5.26 -13.94
C ILE A 588 7.07 3.99 -13.42
N GLU A 589 7.42 3.50 -12.22
CA GLU A 589 6.76 2.35 -11.59
C GLU A 589 5.27 2.56 -11.35
N GLU A 590 4.85 3.81 -11.20
CA GLU A 590 3.50 4.21 -10.83
C GLU A 590 2.79 4.99 -11.95
N ALA A 591 3.29 4.85 -13.19
CA ALA A 591 2.71 5.47 -14.38
C ALA A 591 1.21 5.14 -14.49
N PRO A 592 0.34 6.10 -14.90
CA PRO A 592 -1.09 5.88 -15.01
C PRO A 592 -1.49 4.64 -15.81
N ASN A 593 -0.80 4.38 -16.92
CA ASN A 593 -1.03 3.23 -17.79
C ASN A 593 -0.59 1.88 -17.19
N SER A 594 0.00 1.89 -15.98
CA SER A 594 0.28 0.68 -15.20
C SER A 594 -0.96 0.15 -14.48
N TYR A 595 -2.04 0.92 -14.46
CA TYR A 595 -3.27 0.67 -13.73
C TYR A 595 -4.45 0.42 -14.67
N LYS A 596 -5.49 -0.25 -14.16
CA LYS A 596 -6.76 -0.37 -14.86
C LYS A 596 -7.44 1.01 -14.95
N ASP A 597 -8.43 1.13 -15.82
CA ASP A 597 -9.30 2.32 -15.81
C ASP A 597 -10.18 2.31 -14.56
N VAL A 598 -9.90 3.25 -13.66
CA VAL A 598 -10.64 3.43 -12.40
C VAL A 598 -12.13 3.71 -12.62
N ASN A 599 -12.52 4.31 -13.74
CA ASN A 599 -13.94 4.53 -14.06
C ASN A 599 -14.66 3.19 -14.21
N ILE A 600 -14.06 2.24 -14.93
CA ILE A 600 -14.62 0.90 -15.12
C ILE A 600 -14.71 0.16 -13.78
N VAL A 601 -13.67 0.27 -12.93
CA VAL A 601 -13.66 -0.33 -11.59
C VAL A 601 -14.83 0.20 -10.74
N VAL A 602 -15.01 1.52 -10.70
CA VAL A 602 -16.08 2.15 -9.93
C VAL A 602 -17.46 1.86 -10.50
N ASP A 603 -17.62 1.83 -11.83
CA ASP A 603 -18.87 1.46 -12.49
C ASP A 603 -19.32 0.04 -12.12
N VAL A 604 -18.39 -0.91 -12.03
CA VAL A 604 -18.74 -2.28 -11.60
C VAL A 604 -19.19 -2.30 -10.14
N CYS A 605 -18.55 -1.54 -9.24
CA CYS A 605 -19.01 -1.41 -7.86
C CYS A 605 -20.43 -0.84 -7.76
N GLU A 606 -20.75 0.17 -8.57
CA GLU A 606 -22.06 0.80 -8.60
C GLU A 606 -23.14 -0.11 -9.19
N ASN A 607 -22.85 -0.77 -10.31
CA ASN A 607 -23.77 -1.71 -10.95
C ASN A 607 -24.05 -2.94 -10.07
N ALA A 608 -23.06 -3.40 -9.30
CA ALA A 608 -23.22 -4.47 -8.32
C ALA A 608 -23.92 -3.99 -7.02
N ASP A 609 -24.23 -2.69 -6.87
CA ASP A 609 -24.85 -2.10 -5.68
C ASP A 609 -24.05 -2.37 -4.39
N ILE A 610 -22.71 -2.35 -4.48
CA ILE A 610 -21.79 -2.50 -3.34
C ILE A 610 -21.21 -1.16 -2.87
N ALA A 611 -21.16 -0.16 -3.76
CA ALA A 611 -20.82 1.23 -3.44
C ALA A 611 -21.40 2.19 -4.49
N ARG A 612 -21.81 3.40 -4.09
CA ARG A 612 -22.46 4.40 -4.96
C ARG A 612 -21.63 5.68 -5.07
N LYS A 613 -21.53 6.24 -6.27
CA LYS A 613 -20.75 7.46 -6.52
C LYS A 613 -21.31 8.66 -5.78
N VAL A 614 -20.41 9.46 -5.21
CA VAL A 614 -20.72 10.77 -4.63
C VAL A 614 -20.00 11.87 -5.41
N CYS A 615 -18.68 11.78 -5.52
CA CYS A 615 -17.85 12.74 -6.23
C CYS A 615 -16.77 12.07 -7.08
N GLN A 616 -16.45 12.67 -8.22
CA GLN A 616 -15.20 12.44 -8.95
C GLN A 616 -14.21 13.55 -8.61
N LEU A 617 -12.95 13.17 -8.46
CA LEU A 617 -11.84 14.05 -8.14
C LEU A 617 -10.80 13.98 -9.25
N GLU A 618 -10.16 15.09 -9.58
CA GLU A 618 -9.02 15.15 -10.50
C GLU A 618 -7.79 15.70 -9.78
N PRO A 619 -6.62 15.06 -9.90
CA PRO A 619 -5.39 15.55 -9.27
C PRO A 619 -4.97 16.89 -9.84
N VAL A 620 -4.38 17.71 -8.97
CA VAL A 620 -3.84 19.05 -9.28
C VAL A 620 -2.39 19.12 -8.77
N ILE A 621 -2.14 18.60 -7.57
CA ILE A 621 -0.78 18.43 -7.05
C ILE A 621 -0.62 16.98 -6.60
N VAL A 622 0.48 16.35 -7.00
CA VAL A 622 0.82 14.98 -6.58
C VAL A 622 2.18 14.99 -5.91
N ILE A 623 2.21 14.60 -4.63
CA ILE A 623 3.42 14.39 -3.85
C ILE A 623 3.62 12.89 -3.68
N LYS A 624 4.72 12.35 -4.21
CA LYS A 624 4.99 10.91 -4.22
C LYS A 624 6.42 10.61 -3.80
N GLY A 625 6.66 9.50 -3.11
CA GLY A 625 8.03 9.07 -2.83
C GLY A 625 8.57 7.96 -3.70
#